data_AF-A0A1R0H9D5-F1
#
_entry.id   AF-A0A1R0H9D5-F1
#
_cell.length_a   1.000
_cell.length_b   1.000
_cell.length_c   1.000
_cell.angle_alpha   90.00
_cell.angle_beta   90.00
_cell.angle_gamma   90.00
#
_symmetry.space_group_name_H-M   'P 1'
#
loop_
_entity.id
_entity.type
_entity.pdbx_description
1 polymer ?
#
loop_
_entity_poly.entity_id
_entity_poly.type
_entity_poly.pdbx_seq_one_letter_code
_entity_poly.pdbx_strand_id
1 'polypeptide(L)'
;MFAVSGITRKIKIYDYSVVQKQAGFWESAEKSKKNRSRWLDSVRNNMDKFDEENTVNEWWPFSSNDDSTDQVDQYSSAGPDFSISDLTVDNSDLKLKQVMPISPISEIVNRFKISCLSYNQYDKTLLACSDYEGLINVYDTSNKSMVVQFNEHEKRTWSVDFSKTEPNRLCSGSDDCRVKIWNLNNRRSNMTIEGKANVCCVRFSPEESNIVAFGSAGEWI
;
A
#
# COMPACT_ATOMS: atom_id res chain seq x y z
N MET A 1 9.34 -3.72 -10.64
CA MET A 1 9.84 -3.84 -9.26
C MET A 1 10.00 -2.45 -8.68
N PHE A 2 9.65 -2.26 -7.41
CA PHE A 2 9.94 -1.04 -6.67
C PHE A 2 10.47 -1.41 -5.28
N ALA A 3 11.32 -0.55 -4.72
CA ALA A 3 11.91 -0.74 -3.41
C ALA A 3 11.30 0.28 -2.45
N VAL A 4 11.01 -0.17 -1.24
CA VAL A 4 10.54 0.67 -0.15
C VAL A 4 11.49 0.51 1.01
N SER A 5 11.95 1.64 1.53
CA SER A 5 12.61 1.71 2.82
C SER A 5 11.91 2.77 3.66
N GLY A 6 11.67 2.46 4.94
CA GLY A 6 11.31 3.47 5.92
C GLY A 6 12.57 4.02 6.61
N ILE A 7 12.40 4.61 7.79
CA ILE A 7 13.49 4.90 8.76
C ILE A 7 13.94 3.57 9.40
N THR A 8 14.27 2.61 8.56
CA THR A 8 14.66 1.25 8.92
C THR A 8 15.99 0.95 8.22
N ARG A 9 16.58 -0.18 8.61
CA ARG A 9 17.79 -0.72 7.99
C ARG A 9 17.46 -1.69 6.86
N LYS A 10 16.19 -1.80 6.48
CA LYS A 10 15.67 -2.87 5.63
C LYS A 10 15.08 -2.27 4.37
N ILE A 11 15.68 -2.57 3.23
CA ILE A 11 15.12 -2.29 1.92
C ILE A 11 14.26 -3.48 1.53
N LYS A 12 12.97 -3.25 1.33
CA LYS A 12 12.02 -4.27 0.87
C LYS A 12 11.70 -4.05 -0.59
N ILE A 13 11.86 -5.09 -1.40
CA ILE A 13 11.63 -5.04 -2.85
C ILE A 13 10.35 -5.78 -3.16
N TYR A 14 9.48 -5.12 -3.91
CA TYR A 14 8.16 -5.60 -4.31
C TYR A 14 8.05 -5.64 -5.84
N ASP A 15 7.31 -6.61 -6.37
CA ASP A 15 6.90 -6.56 -7.76
C ASP A 15 5.59 -5.80 -7.88
N TYR A 16 5.57 -4.86 -8.81
CA TYR A 16 4.43 -3.98 -9.05
C TYR A 16 3.22 -4.75 -9.58
N SER A 17 3.43 -5.78 -10.41
CA SER A 17 2.33 -6.57 -10.99
C SER A 17 1.52 -7.31 -9.92
N VAL A 18 2.21 -7.85 -8.91
CA VAL A 18 1.60 -8.53 -7.76
C VAL A 18 0.81 -7.55 -6.91
N VAL A 19 1.41 -6.37 -6.64
CA VAL A 19 0.77 -5.31 -5.87
C VAL A 19 -0.50 -4.79 -6.57
N GLN A 20 -0.48 -4.60 -7.89
CA GLN A 20 -1.64 -4.18 -8.66
C GLN A 20 -2.77 -5.19 -8.67
N LYS A 21 -2.47 -6.47 -8.93
CA LYS A 21 -3.48 -7.55 -8.90
C LYS A 21 -4.17 -7.61 -7.54
N GLN A 22 -3.37 -7.48 -6.47
CA GLN A 22 -3.90 -7.45 -5.13
C GLN A 22 -4.78 -6.21 -4.91
N ALA A 23 -4.35 -5.01 -5.31
CA ALA A 23 -5.14 -3.77 -5.23
C ALA A 23 -6.51 -3.90 -5.91
N GLY A 24 -6.57 -4.47 -7.12
CA GLY A 24 -7.85 -4.72 -7.82
C GLY A 24 -8.77 -5.70 -7.06
N PHE A 25 -8.19 -6.67 -6.35
CA PHE A 25 -8.96 -7.55 -5.46
C PHE A 25 -9.56 -6.78 -4.28
N TRP A 26 -8.82 -5.83 -3.69
CA TRP A 26 -9.33 -4.96 -2.62
C TRP A 26 -10.50 -4.10 -3.09
N GLU A 27 -10.37 -3.43 -4.24
CA GLU A 27 -11.45 -2.61 -4.81
C GLU A 27 -12.71 -3.43 -5.08
N SER A 28 -12.53 -4.66 -5.60
CA SER A 28 -13.64 -5.59 -5.85
C SER A 28 -14.31 -6.04 -4.55
N ALA A 29 -13.52 -6.34 -3.52
CA ALA A 29 -14.02 -6.72 -2.20
C ALA A 29 -14.76 -5.55 -1.51
N GLU A 30 -14.26 -4.32 -1.64
CA GLU A 30 -14.90 -3.13 -1.08
C GLU A 30 -16.22 -2.80 -1.80
N LYS A 31 -16.23 -2.90 -3.14
CA LYS A 31 -17.46 -2.75 -3.94
C LYS A 31 -18.49 -3.82 -3.61
N SER A 32 -18.06 -5.07 -3.39
CA SER A 32 -18.92 -6.16 -2.94
C SER A 32 -19.51 -5.89 -1.54
N LYS A 33 -18.70 -5.43 -0.57
CA LYS A 33 -19.20 -5.01 0.76
C LYS A 33 -20.23 -3.88 0.66
N LYS A 34 -19.98 -2.87 -0.16
CA LYS A 34 -20.91 -1.74 -0.38
C LYS A 34 -22.22 -2.17 -1.06
N ASN A 35 -22.15 -3.11 -1.99
CA ASN A 35 -23.34 -3.69 -2.62
C ASN A 35 -24.13 -4.54 -1.62
N ARG A 36 -23.45 -5.32 -0.76
CA ARG A 36 -24.10 -6.08 0.32
C ARG A 36 -24.78 -5.15 1.32
N SER A 37 -24.15 -4.03 1.71
CA SER A 37 -24.78 -3.06 2.60
C SER A 37 -26.03 -2.43 1.98
N ARG A 38 -25.94 -1.98 0.71
CA ARG A 38 -27.10 -1.42 -0.01
C ARG A 38 -28.24 -2.41 -0.17
N TRP A 39 -27.92 -3.67 -0.42
CA TRP A 39 -28.92 -4.72 -0.51
C TRP A 39 -29.61 -4.94 0.84
N LEU A 40 -28.84 -5.00 1.94
CA LEU A 40 -29.39 -5.11 3.29
C LEU A 40 -30.27 -3.91 3.64
N ASP A 41 -29.85 -2.69 3.30
CA ASP A 41 -30.63 -1.46 3.51
C ASP A 41 -31.95 -1.50 2.70
N SER A 42 -31.91 -2.01 1.46
CA SER A 42 -33.12 -2.17 0.65
C SER A 42 -34.07 -3.23 1.18
N VAL A 43 -33.55 -4.35 1.69
CA VAL A 43 -34.37 -5.40 2.33
C VAL A 43 -35.04 -4.84 3.58
N ARG A 44 -34.30 -4.09 4.41
CA ARG A 44 -34.83 -3.42 5.60
C ARG A 44 -35.95 -2.45 5.24
N ASN A 45 -35.73 -1.56 4.27
CA ASN A 45 -36.75 -0.60 3.83
C ASN A 45 -37.98 -1.28 3.22
N ASN A 46 -37.82 -2.46 2.58
CA ASN A 46 -38.95 -3.23 2.07
C ASN A 46 -39.71 -3.93 3.21
N MET A 47 -39.04 -4.43 4.25
CA MET A 47 -39.70 -4.94 5.46
C MET A 47 -40.48 -3.82 6.17
N ASP A 48 -39.89 -2.64 6.34
CA ASP A 48 -40.57 -1.49 6.93
C ASP A 48 -41.82 -1.07 6.12
N LYS A 49 -41.77 -1.19 4.79
CA LYS A 49 -42.94 -0.97 3.92
C LYS A 49 -44.00 -2.05 4.02
N PHE A 50 -43.62 -3.31 4.22
CA PHE A 50 -44.58 -4.39 4.47
C PHE A 50 -45.24 -4.21 5.84
N ASP A 51 -44.54 -3.63 6.83
CA ASP A 51 -45.13 -3.27 8.11
C ASP A 51 -46.08 -2.04 8.00
N GLU A 52 -45.82 -1.10 7.08
CA GLU A 52 -46.72 0.03 6.78
C GLU A 52 -47.94 -0.35 5.90
N GLU A 53 -47.81 -1.31 4.97
CA GLU A 53 -48.92 -1.79 4.13
C GLU A 53 -49.81 -2.83 4.82
N ASN A 54 -49.42 -3.35 5.99
CA ASN A 54 -50.24 -4.31 6.77
C ASN A 54 -51.00 -3.70 7.97
N THR A 55 -51.15 -2.38 8.01
CA THR A 55 -52.11 -1.70 8.91
C THR A 55 -53.25 -1.14 8.04
N VAL A 56 -54.51 -1.60 8.04
CA VAL A 56 -55.27 -2.53 8.89
C VAL A 56 -56.42 -3.05 8.02
N ASN A 57 -56.73 -4.34 8.03
CA ASN A 57 -58.09 -4.80 7.72
C ASN A 57 -58.45 -5.89 8.73
N GLU A 58 -59.09 -5.44 9.80
CA GLU A 58 -59.72 -6.26 10.83
C GLU A 58 -60.76 -7.17 10.18
N TRP A 59 -60.55 -8.47 10.17
CA TRP A 59 -61.61 -9.47 10.21
C TRP A 59 -61.17 -10.52 11.23
N TRP A 60 -61.58 -10.35 12.49
CA TRP A 60 -62.51 -11.24 13.20
C TRP A 60 -62.98 -10.51 14.48
N PRO A 61 -64.27 -10.60 14.86
CA PRO A 61 -64.77 -9.98 16.07
C PRO A 61 -64.52 -10.90 17.27
N PHE A 62 -63.99 -10.35 18.35
CA PHE A 62 -64.13 -10.96 19.67
C PHE A 62 -64.98 -10.03 20.53
N SER A 63 -66.30 -10.25 20.54
CA SER A 63 -67.13 -9.83 21.66
C SER A 63 -67.13 -10.96 22.68
N SER A 64 -66.56 -10.72 23.86
CA SER A 64 -66.79 -11.56 25.03
C SER A 64 -68.25 -11.45 25.43
N ASN A 65 -69.03 -12.53 25.29
CA ASN A 65 -69.80 -13.15 26.38
C ASN A 65 -70.76 -14.25 25.86
N ASP A 66 -70.67 -15.37 26.58
CA ASP A 66 -71.67 -16.37 26.96
C ASP A 66 -72.59 -17.11 25.96
N ASP A 67 -72.64 -18.40 26.26
CA ASP A 67 -73.73 -19.37 26.15
C ASP A 67 -74.10 -20.02 24.80
N SER A 68 -73.71 -21.30 24.75
CA SER A 68 -74.53 -22.45 24.39
C SER A 68 -74.69 -22.88 22.92
N THR A 69 -74.49 -24.19 22.77
CA THR A 69 -75.05 -25.14 21.78
C THR A 69 -74.51 -25.24 20.34
N ASP A 70 -74.18 -26.49 20.03
CA ASP A 70 -74.30 -27.23 18.77
C ASP A 70 -73.19 -27.25 17.70
N GLN A 71 -73.07 -28.45 17.12
CA GLN A 71 -72.10 -29.00 16.15
C GLN A 71 -72.05 -28.18 14.83
N VAL A 72 -71.03 -28.24 13.95
CA VAL A 72 -70.73 -29.31 12.96
C VAL A 72 -69.43 -28.95 12.19
N ASP A 73 -68.57 -29.96 11.98
CA ASP A 73 -67.55 -30.30 10.95
C ASP A 73 -66.73 -29.30 10.09
N GLN A 74 -65.47 -29.75 9.89
CA GLN A 74 -64.57 -29.68 8.72
C GLN A 74 -64.04 -28.34 8.20
N TYR A 75 -62.71 -28.16 8.19
CA TYR A 75 -61.87 -28.06 6.98
C TYR A 75 -60.38 -28.29 7.33
N SER A 76 -59.74 -29.14 6.53
CA SER A 76 -58.30 -29.45 6.51
C SER A 76 -57.56 -28.45 5.63
N SER A 77 -56.41 -27.93 6.08
CA SER A 77 -55.36 -27.46 5.17
C SER A 77 -53.98 -27.49 5.83
N ALA A 78 -53.17 -28.44 5.37
CA ALA A 78 -51.73 -28.46 5.56
C ALA A 78 -51.06 -27.31 4.80
N GLY A 79 -50.06 -26.68 5.43
CA GLY A 79 -49.09 -25.75 4.82
C GLY A 79 -47.67 -26.15 5.24
N PRO A 80 -46.65 -25.94 4.38
CA PRO A 80 -45.46 -26.80 4.34
C PRO A 80 -44.44 -26.51 5.44
N ASP A 81 -43.84 -27.60 5.92
CA ASP A 81 -42.74 -27.67 6.87
C ASP A 81 -41.54 -26.81 6.45
N PHE A 82 -41.15 -25.86 7.30
CA PHE A 82 -39.88 -25.14 7.15
C PHE A 82 -38.79 -25.90 7.92
N SER A 83 -38.03 -26.75 7.21
CA SER A 83 -36.92 -27.50 7.80
C SER A 83 -35.67 -26.62 7.98
N ILE A 84 -35.03 -26.70 9.15
CA ILE A 84 -33.75 -26.05 9.49
C ILE A 84 -32.61 -26.78 8.75
N SER A 85 -32.58 -26.71 7.43
CA SER A 85 -31.53 -27.31 6.58
C SER A 85 -30.93 -26.34 5.55
N ASP A 86 -31.47 -25.14 5.39
CA ASP A 86 -30.99 -24.15 4.40
C ASP A 86 -29.98 -23.12 4.97
N LEU A 87 -29.50 -23.31 6.19
CA LEU A 87 -28.30 -22.61 6.70
C LEU A 87 -27.04 -23.31 6.17
N THR A 88 -26.87 -23.37 4.85
CA THR A 88 -25.52 -23.51 4.29
C THR A 88 -24.79 -22.23 4.62
N VAL A 89 -24.04 -22.26 5.72
CA VAL A 89 -23.02 -21.28 6.05
C VAL A 89 -22.09 -21.21 4.86
N ASP A 90 -22.31 -20.21 4.00
CA ASP A 90 -21.48 -19.95 2.84
C ASP A 90 -20.03 -19.85 3.31
N ASN A 91 -19.20 -20.79 2.85
CA ASN A 91 -17.76 -20.86 3.09
C ASN A 91 -16.97 -19.65 2.54
N SER A 92 -17.63 -18.52 2.25
CA SER A 92 -17.05 -17.28 1.77
C SER A 92 -16.42 -16.43 2.89
N ASP A 93 -16.91 -16.55 4.13
CA ASP A 93 -16.39 -15.77 5.27
C ASP A 93 -15.05 -16.29 5.79
N LEU A 94 -14.70 -17.56 5.53
CA LEU A 94 -13.36 -18.10 5.77
C LEU A 94 -12.32 -17.64 4.72
N LYS A 95 -12.77 -17.06 3.60
CA LYS A 95 -11.88 -16.50 2.55
C LYS A 95 -11.43 -15.06 2.86
N LEU A 96 -12.12 -14.36 3.76
CA LEU A 96 -11.83 -12.98 4.13
C LEU A 96 -10.75 -12.85 5.21
N LYS A 97 -10.42 -13.93 5.95
CA LYS A 97 -9.35 -13.92 6.97
C LYS A 97 -7.93 -14.08 6.42
N GLN A 98 -7.76 -14.31 5.12
CA GLN A 98 -6.46 -14.54 4.51
C GLN A 98 -6.14 -13.51 3.42
N VAL A 99 -6.39 -12.23 3.69
CA VAL A 99 -5.78 -11.16 2.90
C VAL A 99 -4.33 -11.02 3.39
N MET A 100 -3.46 -11.89 2.86
CA MET A 100 -2.05 -11.94 3.24
C MET A 100 -1.42 -10.55 3.09
N PRO A 101 -0.66 -10.05 4.09
CA PRO A 101 0.14 -8.86 3.89
C PRO A 101 1.08 -9.11 2.71
N ILE A 102 1.19 -8.14 1.80
CA ILE A 102 2.07 -8.25 0.63
C ILE A 102 3.47 -8.56 1.14
N SER A 103 3.95 -9.77 0.87
CA SER A 103 5.29 -10.18 1.25
C SER A 103 6.30 -9.55 0.28
N PRO A 104 7.42 -9.02 0.78
CA PRO A 104 8.49 -8.57 -0.09
C PRO A 104 9.09 -9.78 -0.81
N ILE A 105 9.41 -9.60 -2.09
CA ILE A 105 10.06 -10.62 -2.91
C ILE A 105 11.53 -10.75 -2.48
N SER A 106 12.12 -9.63 -2.07
CA SER A 106 13.49 -9.58 -1.59
C SER A 106 13.62 -8.55 -0.49
N GLU A 107 14.52 -8.83 0.46
CA GLU A 107 14.89 -7.93 1.53
C GLU A 107 16.41 -7.79 1.54
N ILE A 108 16.89 -6.55 1.53
CA ILE A 108 18.31 -6.21 1.66
C ILE A 108 18.46 -5.46 2.99
N VAL A 109 19.37 -5.93 3.84
CA VAL A 109 19.63 -5.35 5.16
C VAL A 109 20.91 -4.52 5.09
N ASN A 110 20.78 -3.22 5.37
CA ASN A 110 21.89 -2.29 5.50
C ASN A 110 22.36 -2.21 6.97
N ARG A 111 23.59 -1.71 7.20
CA ARG A 111 24.15 -1.54 8.55
C ARG A 111 23.49 -0.39 9.30
N PHE A 112 23.16 0.68 8.58
CA PHE A 112 22.63 1.91 9.14
C PHE A 112 21.24 2.22 8.59
N LYS A 113 20.58 3.19 9.21
CA LYS A 113 19.25 3.65 8.79
C LYS A 113 19.37 4.32 7.43
N ILE A 114 18.42 4.01 6.55
CA ILE A 114 18.41 4.49 5.18
C ILE A 114 17.58 5.76 5.11
N SER A 115 18.06 6.76 4.38
CA SER A 115 17.40 8.04 4.16
C SER A 115 16.69 8.10 2.81
N CYS A 116 17.38 7.70 1.74
CA CYS A 116 16.84 7.76 0.39
C CYS A 116 17.27 6.55 -0.44
N LEU A 117 16.45 6.23 -1.45
CA LEU A 117 16.65 5.17 -2.43
C LEU A 117 16.52 5.76 -3.84
N SER A 118 17.36 5.31 -4.76
CA SER A 118 17.23 5.65 -6.19
C SER A 118 17.61 4.45 -7.04
N TYR A 119 16.75 4.09 -7.99
CA TYR A 119 17.02 3.05 -8.98
C TYR A 119 17.74 3.65 -10.18
N ASN A 120 18.66 2.88 -10.76
CA ASN A 120 19.20 3.22 -12.05
C ASN A 120 18.14 2.97 -13.14
N GLN A 121 17.99 3.90 -14.09
CA GLN A 121 17.02 3.74 -15.17
C GLN A 121 17.48 2.72 -16.23
N TYR A 122 18.79 2.63 -16.44
CA TYR A 122 19.37 1.79 -17.49
C TYR A 122 19.49 0.35 -17.01
N ASP A 123 20.10 0.17 -15.84
CA ASP A 123 20.19 -1.13 -15.18
C ASP A 123 19.18 -1.22 -14.05
N LYS A 124 18.04 -1.88 -14.34
CA LYS A 124 16.96 -2.08 -13.36
C LYS A 124 17.36 -2.90 -12.15
N THR A 125 18.51 -3.56 -12.19
CA THR A 125 19.03 -4.34 -11.07
C THR A 125 19.75 -3.46 -10.04
N LEU A 126 20.30 -2.32 -10.46
CA LEU A 126 21.09 -1.44 -9.59
C LEU A 126 20.20 -0.49 -8.79
N LEU A 127 20.42 -0.52 -7.47
CA LEU A 127 19.73 0.31 -6.49
C LEU A 127 20.76 1.02 -5.62
N ALA A 128 20.73 2.35 -5.61
CA ALA A 128 21.51 3.17 -4.70
C ALA A 128 20.68 3.46 -3.45
N CYS A 129 21.35 3.46 -2.31
CA CYS A 129 20.80 3.94 -1.06
C CYS A 129 21.80 4.88 -0.37
N SER A 130 21.26 5.90 0.28
CA SER A 130 22.01 6.76 1.21
C SER A 130 21.62 6.44 2.64
N ASP A 131 22.54 6.68 3.56
CA ASP A 131 22.34 6.39 4.98
C ASP A 131 22.59 7.57 5.91
N TYR A 132 22.34 7.31 7.20
CA TYR A 132 22.44 8.30 8.26
C TYR A 132 23.86 8.61 8.71
N GLU A 133 24.84 7.81 8.30
CA GLU A 133 26.26 7.98 8.66
C GLU A 133 27.09 8.57 7.52
N GLY A 134 26.50 8.81 6.35
CA GLY A 134 27.19 9.38 5.19
C GLY A 134 27.66 8.36 4.15
N LEU A 135 27.33 7.08 4.33
CA LEU A 135 27.61 6.07 3.32
C LEU A 135 26.57 6.09 2.22
N ILE A 136 27.05 5.88 1.01
CA ILE A 136 26.22 5.62 -0.15
C ILE A 136 26.56 4.22 -0.63
N ASN A 137 25.61 3.31 -0.51
CA ASN A 137 25.78 1.94 -0.95
C ASN A 137 24.98 1.74 -2.23
N VAL A 138 25.57 1.01 -3.18
CA VAL A 138 24.91 0.57 -4.40
C VAL A 138 24.81 -0.95 -4.34
N TYR A 139 23.59 -1.45 -4.47
CA TYR A 139 23.26 -2.86 -4.42
C TYR A 139 22.79 -3.35 -5.79
N ASP A 140 23.14 -4.60 -6.10
CA ASP A 140 22.48 -5.37 -7.13
C ASP A 140 21.30 -6.10 -6.49
N THR A 141 20.09 -5.77 -6.91
CA THR A 141 18.85 -6.32 -6.39
C THR A 141 18.60 -7.77 -6.80
N SER A 142 19.23 -8.25 -7.88
CA SER A 142 19.13 -9.65 -8.34
C SER A 142 19.93 -10.56 -7.42
N ASN A 143 21.19 -10.17 -7.15
CA ASN A 143 22.13 -10.95 -6.34
C ASN A 143 22.06 -10.60 -4.84
N LYS A 144 21.34 -9.52 -4.49
CA LYS A 144 21.26 -8.97 -3.11
C LYS A 144 22.63 -8.62 -2.53
N SER A 145 23.60 -8.36 -3.40
CA SER A 145 24.98 -8.08 -3.04
C SER A 145 25.27 -6.59 -3.17
N MET A 146 26.12 -6.07 -2.29
CA MET A 146 26.65 -4.72 -2.41
C MET A 146 27.70 -4.69 -3.53
N VAL A 147 27.52 -3.80 -4.50
CA VAL A 147 28.43 -3.62 -5.64
C VAL A 147 29.49 -2.59 -5.29
N VAL A 148 29.04 -1.42 -4.80
CA VAL A 148 29.92 -0.29 -4.46
C VAL A 148 29.48 0.33 -3.15
N GLN A 149 30.45 0.82 -2.38
CA GLN A 149 30.24 1.64 -1.21
C GLN A 149 31.13 2.88 -1.30
N PHE A 150 30.50 4.04 -1.17
CA PHE A 150 31.18 5.33 -1.09
C PHE A 150 31.12 5.84 0.35
N ASN A 151 32.29 6.15 0.90
CA ASN A 151 32.46 6.62 2.27
C ASN A 151 33.30 7.90 2.27
N GLU A 152 32.73 9.00 1.77
CA GLU A 152 33.38 10.32 1.85
C GLU A 152 32.51 11.42 2.45
N HIS A 153 31.20 11.24 2.59
CA HIS A 153 30.41 12.21 3.35
C HIS A 153 30.73 12.04 4.82
N GLU A 154 30.97 13.16 5.50
CA GLU A 154 31.36 13.17 6.92
C GLU A 154 30.14 13.15 7.85
N LYS A 155 28.95 13.34 7.28
CA LYS A 155 27.67 13.40 7.98
C LYS A 155 26.58 12.70 7.19
N ARG A 156 25.40 12.63 7.80
CA ARG A 156 24.17 12.08 7.25
C ARG A 156 23.90 12.55 5.82
N THR A 157 23.74 11.59 4.92
CA THR A 157 23.30 11.85 3.54
C THR A 157 21.78 11.78 3.48
N TRP A 158 21.13 12.83 3.00
CA TRP A 158 19.66 12.90 2.94
C TRP A 158 19.09 12.36 1.64
N SER A 159 19.83 12.52 0.55
CA SER A 159 19.32 12.28 -0.78
C SER A 159 20.43 11.70 -1.66
N VAL A 160 20.03 10.74 -2.50
CA VAL A 160 20.85 10.16 -3.55
C VAL A 160 20.00 10.06 -4.80
N ASP A 161 20.58 10.34 -5.97
CA ASP A 161 19.89 10.22 -7.24
C ASP A 161 20.82 9.67 -8.33
N PHE A 162 20.34 8.71 -9.10
CA PHE A 162 21.02 8.27 -10.32
C PHE A 162 20.76 9.25 -11.45
N SER A 163 21.76 9.44 -12.30
CA SER A 163 21.56 10.15 -13.56
C SER A 163 20.67 9.35 -14.49
N LYS A 164 19.76 10.06 -15.16
CA LYS A 164 18.90 9.50 -16.21
C LYS A 164 19.55 9.57 -17.59
N THR A 165 20.70 10.20 -17.72
CA THR A 165 21.40 10.38 -19.00
C THR A 165 22.69 9.57 -19.05
N GLU A 166 23.30 9.29 -17.90
CA GLU A 166 24.52 8.50 -17.77
C GLU A 166 24.33 7.33 -16.80
N PRO A 167 24.53 6.06 -17.23
CA PRO A 167 24.19 4.88 -16.42
C PRO A 167 25.03 4.70 -15.16
N ASN A 168 26.24 5.26 -15.12
CA ASN A 168 27.19 5.07 -14.03
C ASN A 168 27.31 6.28 -13.12
N ARG A 169 26.54 7.34 -13.35
CA ARG A 169 26.67 8.59 -12.59
C ARG A 169 25.57 8.70 -11.54
N LEU A 170 25.95 9.10 -10.34
CA LEU A 170 25.02 9.36 -9.24
C LEU A 170 25.45 10.61 -8.46
N CYS A 171 24.52 11.24 -7.77
CA CYS A 171 24.75 12.42 -6.94
C CYS A 171 24.17 12.20 -5.56
N SER A 172 24.73 12.88 -4.58
CA SER A 172 24.27 12.80 -3.19
C SER A 172 24.41 14.14 -2.49
N GLY A 173 23.48 14.41 -1.58
CA GLY A 173 23.46 15.61 -0.74
C GLY A 173 23.43 15.24 0.75
N SER A 174 24.23 15.95 1.55
CA SER A 174 24.47 15.64 2.96
C SER A 174 24.43 16.86 3.88
N ASP A 175 24.33 16.60 5.19
CA ASP A 175 24.49 17.57 6.28
C ASP A 175 25.91 18.12 6.43
N ASP A 176 26.88 17.56 5.71
CA ASP A 176 28.25 18.09 5.61
C ASP A 176 28.36 19.34 4.70
N CYS A 177 27.21 19.85 4.25
CA CYS A 177 27.08 20.98 3.34
C CYS A 177 27.68 20.72 1.96
N ARG A 178 27.89 19.45 1.57
CA ARG A 178 28.47 19.08 0.28
C ARG A 178 27.48 18.29 -0.57
N VAL A 179 27.50 18.58 -1.87
CA VAL A 179 26.96 17.69 -2.90
C VAL A 179 28.12 16.94 -3.52
N LYS A 180 28.06 15.62 -3.55
CA LYS A 180 29.09 14.80 -4.20
C LYS A 180 28.51 14.16 -5.45
N ILE A 181 29.31 14.18 -6.52
CA ILE A 181 29.03 13.49 -7.78
C ILE A 181 29.95 12.29 -7.87
N TRP A 182 29.39 11.13 -8.15
CA TRP A 182 30.10 9.86 -8.19
C TRP A 182 29.95 9.19 -9.54
N ASN A 183 30.93 8.35 -9.83
CA ASN A 183 30.89 7.42 -10.94
C ASN A 183 31.11 6.01 -10.39
N LEU A 184 30.27 5.04 -10.78
CA LEU A 184 30.39 3.64 -10.36
C LEU A 184 31.75 3.01 -10.73
N ASN A 185 32.41 3.53 -11.78
CA ASN A 185 33.72 3.06 -12.21
C ASN A 185 34.86 3.57 -11.31
N ASN A 186 34.62 4.62 -10.52
CA ASN A 186 35.62 5.22 -9.64
C ASN A 186 35.27 4.88 -8.18
N ARG A 187 36.29 4.71 -7.33
CA ARG A 187 36.06 4.52 -5.89
C ARG A 187 35.88 5.82 -5.09
N ARG A 188 36.16 6.97 -5.72
CA ARG A 188 36.09 8.30 -5.10
C ARG A 188 35.08 9.17 -5.83
N SER A 189 34.64 10.24 -5.16
CA SER A 189 33.81 11.25 -5.82
C SER A 189 34.57 11.90 -6.97
N ASN A 190 33.91 12.03 -8.11
CA ASN A 190 34.44 12.71 -9.29
C ASN A 190 34.48 14.23 -9.07
N MET A 191 33.50 14.74 -8.33
CA MET A 191 33.36 16.16 -8.04
C MET A 191 32.68 16.34 -6.68
N THR A 192 33.10 17.37 -5.95
CA THR A 192 32.45 17.83 -4.73
C THR A 192 32.08 19.29 -4.92
N ILE A 193 30.81 19.62 -4.72
CA ILE A 193 30.28 20.98 -4.71
C ILE A 193 30.06 21.36 -3.26
N GLU A 194 30.76 22.38 -2.79
CA GLU A 194 30.66 22.84 -1.40
C GLU A 194 29.64 23.98 -1.30
N GLY A 195 28.73 23.86 -0.34
CA GLY A 195 27.75 24.86 0.03
C GLY A 195 27.99 25.40 1.43
N LYS A 196 27.25 26.45 1.79
CA LYS A 196 27.31 27.07 3.13
C LYS A 196 26.35 26.42 4.15
N ALA A 197 25.43 25.58 3.69
CA ALA A 197 24.40 24.96 4.52
C ALA A 197 24.11 23.52 4.05
N ASN A 198 23.38 22.77 4.88
CA ASN A 198 23.09 21.37 4.63
C ASN A 198 22.23 21.17 3.39
N VAL A 199 22.48 20.07 2.70
CA VAL A 199 21.77 19.72 1.46
C VAL A 199 20.67 18.71 1.79
N CYS A 200 19.43 19.15 1.64
CA CYS A 200 18.24 18.35 1.95
C CYS A 200 17.83 17.42 0.82
N CYS A 201 18.05 17.84 -0.43
CA CYS A 201 17.69 17.06 -1.61
C CYS A 201 18.64 17.35 -2.77
N VAL A 202 18.85 16.34 -3.62
CA VAL A 202 19.60 16.47 -4.87
C VAL A 202 18.90 15.70 -5.97
N ARG A 203 18.91 16.22 -7.19
CA ARG A 203 18.37 15.56 -8.38
C ARG A 203 19.20 15.89 -9.61
N PHE A 204 19.39 14.89 -10.47
CA PHE A 204 19.88 15.14 -11.82
C PHE A 204 18.78 15.72 -12.71
N SER A 205 19.19 16.54 -13.68
CA SER A 205 18.30 16.88 -14.79
C SER A 205 17.98 15.61 -15.60
N PRO A 206 16.71 15.42 -16.00
CA PRO A 206 16.33 14.29 -16.84
C PRO A 206 16.84 14.42 -18.28
N GLU A 207 17.06 15.64 -18.78
CA GLU A 207 17.42 15.92 -20.17
C GLU A 207 18.94 16.10 -20.35
N GLU A 208 19.58 16.78 -19.40
CA GLU A 208 20.99 17.18 -19.50
C GLU A 208 21.85 16.46 -18.46
N SER A 209 22.95 15.84 -18.88
CA SER A 209 23.82 15.07 -17.97
C SER A 209 24.64 15.91 -17.00
N ASN A 210 24.81 17.19 -17.30
CA ASN A 210 25.69 18.09 -16.57
C ASN A 210 24.95 19.02 -15.60
N ILE A 211 23.62 18.93 -15.52
CA ILE A 211 22.81 19.76 -14.63
C ILE A 211 22.39 18.95 -13.41
N VAL A 212 22.63 19.53 -12.24
CA VAL A 212 22.18 19.01 -10.94
C VAL A 212 21.46 20.15 -10.21
N ALA A 213 20.28 19.86 -9.69
CA ALA A 213 19.55 20.74 -8.78
C ALA A 213 19.68 20.19 -7.36
N PHE A 214 19.90 21.07 -6.39
CA PHE A 214 19.92 20.69 -4.98
C PHE A 214 19.24 21.75 -4.12
N GLY A 215 18.57 21.29 -3.05
CA GLY A 215 17.92 22.15 -2.07
C GLY A 215 18.77 22.26 -0.81
N SER A 216 18.95 23.48 -0.33
CA SER A 216 19.68 23.79 0.91
C SER A 216 18.75 24.46 1.91
N ALA A 217 18.91 24.17 3.21
CA ALA A 217 18.08 24.79 4.26
C ALA A 217 18.64 26.11 4.81
N GLY A 218 19.75 26.61 4.25
CA GLY A 218 20.36 27.87 4.67
C GLY A 218 19.78 29.10 4.00
N GLU A 219 19.90 30.25 4.66
CA GLU A 219 19.69 31.55 4.05
C GLU A 219 20.78 31.83 3.02
N TRP A 220 20.38 32.37 1.87
CA TRP A 220 21.32 32.96 0.92
C TRP A 220 21.88 34.24 1.56
N ILE A 221 23.16 34.22 1.94
CA ILE A 221 23.93 35.42 2.31
C ILE A 221 24.88 35.74 1.17
#